data_AF-A0A3C7VVZ7-F1
#
_entry.id   AF-A0A3C7VVZ7-F1
#
_cell.length_a   1.000
_cell.length_b   1.000
_cell.length_c   1.000
_cell.angle_alpha   90.00
_cell.angle_beta   90.00
_cell.angle_gamma   90.00
#
_symmetry.space_group_name_H-M   'P 1'
#
loop_
_entity.id
_entity.type
_entity.pdbx_description
1 polymer ?
#
loop_
_entity_poly.entity_id
_entity_poly.type
_entity_poly.pdbx_seq_one_letter_code
_entity_poly.pdbx_strand_id
1 'polypeptide(L)' 'ASLEDLGSAGRVVISKDDTTVVEGAGKKADIEARVAQIRAEIENSTSDYDREKL' A
#
# COMPACT_ATOMS: atom_id res chain seq x y z
N ALA A 1 -14.08 15.35 -3.83
CA ALA A 1 -13.10 15.41 -4.91
C ALA A 1 -12.54 16.82 -5.00
N SER A 2 -11.57 17.11 -4.14
CA SER A 2 -10.71 18.29 -4.17
C SER A 2 -9.24 17.85 -4.32
N LEU A 3 -8.32 18.79 -4.52
CA LEU A 3 -6.88 18.47 -4.57
C LEU A 3 -6.37 17.85 -3.26
N GLU A 4 -7.06 18.07 -2.13
CA GLU A 4 -6.72 17.50 -0.82
C GLU A 4 -6.98 15.98 -0.76
N ASP A 5 -7.81 15.46 -1.66
CA ASP A 5 -8.10 14.02 -1.75
C ASP A 5 -6.98 13.25 -2.50
N LEU A 6 -6.03 13.95 -3.13
CA LEU A 6 -4.95 13.35 -3.93
C LEU A 6 -3.69 13.08 -3.10
N GLY A 7 -3.08 11.91 -3.30
CA GLY A 7 -1.77 11.58 -2.74
C GLY A 7 -0.61 12.25 -3.48
N SER A 8 0.59 12.20 -2.88
CA SER A 8 1.83 12.66 -3.51
C SER A 8 2.98 11.67 -3.28
N ALA A 9 3.97 11.73 -4.18
CA ALA A 9 5.17 10.89 -4.13
C ALA A 9 6.35 11.63 -4.76
N GLY A 10 7.58 11.30 -4.32
CA GLY A 10 8.80 11.90 -4.86
C GLY A 10 9.06 11.55 -6.33
N ARG A 11 8.73 10.32 -6.74
CA ARG A 11 8.82 9.89 -8.15
C ARG A 11 7.82 8.79 -8.48
N VAL A 12 7.22 8.88 -9.68
CA VAL A 12 6.40 7.82 -10.26
C VAL A 12 7.02 7.40 -11.59
N VAL A 13 7.27 6.11 -11.77
CA VAL A 13 7.81 5.51 -13.00
C VAL A 13 6.76 4.56 -13.56
N ILE A 14 6.42 4.72 -14.84
CA ILE A 14 5.41 3.91 -15.53
C ILE A 14 6.09 3.22 -16.71
N SER A 15 5.97 1.90 -16.79
CA SER A 15 6.39 1.08 -17.92
C SER A 15 5.15 0.54 -18.65
N LYS A 16 5.37 -0.33 -19.65
CA LYS A 16 4.26 -1.00 -20.34
C LYS A 16 3.45 -1.89 -19.39
N ASP A 17 4.12 -2.51 -18.43
CA ASP A 17 3.57 -3.60 -17.64
C ASP A 17 3.41 -3.22 -16.16
N ASP A 18 4.22 -2.25 -15.66
CA ASP A 18 4.31 -1.92 -14.24
C ASP A 18 4.23 -0.43 -13.95
N THR A 19 3.89 -0.11 -12.70
CA THR A 19 3.98 1.25 -12.15
C THR A 19 4.68 1.20 -10.79
N THR A 20 5.70 2.04 -10.63
CA THR A 20 6.48 2.13 -9.40
C THR A 20 6.32 3.52 -8.80
N VAL A 21 5.86 3.57 -7.55
CA VAL A 21 5.74 4.79 -6.75
C VAL A 21 6.85 4.80 -5.71
N VAL A 22 7.68 5.85 -5.73
CA VAL A 22 8.86 6.00 -4.87
C VAL A 22 8.68 7.22 -3.97
N GLU A 23 8.99 7.07 -2.68
CA GLU A 23 8.87 8.12 -1.66
C GLU A 23 7.46 8.72 -1.56
N GLY A 24 6.46 7.86 -1.31
CA GLY A 24 5.09 8.30 -1.04
C GLY A 24 5.02 9.18 0.22
N ALA A 25 4.27 10.28 0.16
CA ALA A 25 4.17 11.28 1.22
C ALA A 25 3.09 10.96 2.28
N GLY A 26 2.74 9.69 2.45
CA GLY A 26 1.80 9.24 3.49
C GLY A 26 2.37 9.45 4.89
N LYS A 27 1.50 9.67 5.89
CA LYS A 27 1.94 9.75 7.29
C LYS A 27 2.49 8.39 7.71
N LYS A 28 3.69 8.38 8.28
CA LYS A 28 4.37 7.15 8.70
C LYS A 28 3.52 6.28 9.63
N ALA A 29 2.82 6.89 10.59
CA ALA A 29 1.94 6.17 11.51
C ALA A 29 0.78 5.44 10.80
N ASP A 30 0.18 6.06 9.78
CA ASP A 30 -0.93 5.47 9.03
C ASP A 30 -0.43 4.28 8.18
N ILE A 31 0.77 4.40 7.61
CA ILE A 31 1.43 3.32 6.85
C ILE A 31 1.74 2.14 7.78
N GLU A 32 2.33 2.40 8.95
CA GLU A 32 2.65 1.37 9.94
C GLU A 32 1.38 0.67 10.46
N ALA A 33 0.32 1.43 10.73
CA ALA A 33 -0.98 0.88 11.11
C ALA A 33 -1.56 -0.03 10.01
N ARG A 34 -1.45 0.38 8.73
CA ARG A 34 -1.90 -0.44 7.61
C ARG A 34 -1.10 -1.72 7.46
N VAL A 35 0.22 -1.66 7.61
CA VAL A 35 1.09 -2.86 7.59
C VAL A 35 0.72 -3.82 8.72
N ALA A 36 0.50 -3.31 9.93
CA ALA A 36 0.12 -4.12 11.07
C ALA A 36 -1.25 -4.80 10.86
N GLN A 37 -2.22 -4.06 10.31
CA GLN A 37 -3.53 -4.60 9.96
C GLN A 37 -3.41 -5.78 8.98
N ILE A 38 -2.67 -5.61 7.88
CA ILE A 38 -2.49 -6.65 6.86
C ILE A 38 -1.83 -7.89 7.46
N ARG A 39 -0.80 -7.73 8.31
CA ARG A 39 -0.15 -8.85 8.99
C ARG A 39 -1.12 -9.64 9.87
N ALA A 40 -1.98 -8.94 10.62
CA ALA A 40 -3.00 -9.59 11.42
C ALA A 40 -4.05 -10.32 10.55
N GLU A 41 -4.40 -9.77 9.39
CA GLU A 41 -5.30 -10.43 8.43
C GLU A 41 -4.68 -11.72 7.86
N ILE A 42 -3.37 -11.72 7.56
CA ILE A 42 -2.63 -12.91 7.10
C ILE A 42 -2.64 -14.01 8.17
N GLU A 43 -2.35 -13.68 9.42
CA GLU A 43 -2.31 -14.65 10.53
C GLU A 43 -3.67 -15.31 10.78
N ASN A 44 -4.75 -14.56 10.58
CA ASN A 44 -6.12 -15.05 10.80
C ASN A 44 -6.71 -15.74 9.56
N SER A 45 -6.04 -15.70 8.41
CA SER A 45 -6.53 -16.31 7.18
C SER A 45 -6.22 -17.81 7.14
N THR A 46 -7.23 -18.61 6.80
CA THR A 46 -7.11 -20.06 6.62
C THR A 46 -6.88 -20.46 5.16
N SER A 47 -6.82 -19.49 4.25
CA SER A 47 -6.61 -19.68 2.81
C SER A 47 -5.18 -19.31 2.42
N ASP A 48 -4.46 -20.27 1.85
CA ASP A 48 -3.09 -20.05 1.35
C ASP A 48 -3.05 -18.97 0.27
N TYR A 49 -4.10 -18.90 -0.56
CA TYR A 49 -4.25 -17.88 -1.61
C TYR A 49 -4.37 -16.47 -1.01
N ASP A 50 -5.20 -16.32 0.02
CA ASP A 50 -5.42 -15.01 0.65
C ASP A 50 -4.16 -14.56 1.39
N ARG A 51 -3.44 -15.49 2.05
CA ARG A 51 -2.16 -15.19 2.71
C ARG A 51 -1.06 -14.78 1.73
N GLU A 52 -1.09 -15.28 0.49
CA GLU A 52 -0.11 -14.89 -0.55
C GLU A 52 -0.41 -13.50 -1.12
N LYS A 53 -1.68 -13.10 -1.18
CA LYS A 53 -2.11 -11.84 -1.80
C LYS A 53 -2.22 -10.66 -0.84
N LEU A 54 -2.37 -10.92 0.46
CA LEU A 54 -2.32 -9.92 1.53
C LEU A 54 -0.88 -9.55 1.88
#